data_AF-A0AAU9KL30-F1
#
_entry.id   AF-A0AAU9KL30-F1
#
_cell.length_a   1.000
_cell.length_b   1.000
_cell.length_c   1.000
_cell.angle_alpha   90.00
_cell.angle_beta   90.00
_cell.angle_gamma   90.00
#
_symmetry.space_group_name_H-M   'P 1'
#
loop_
_entity.id
_entity.type
_entity.pdbx_description
1 polymer ?
#
loop_
_entity_poly.entity_id
_entity_poly.type
_entity_poly.pdbx_seq_one_letter_code
_entity_poly.pdbx_strand_id
1 'polypeptide(L)'
;MCRLALGDRALVPLRCCKKEMPVDYVREALTGPGDYAKYQKLAMEKDWKVSDLDSDVEYTATVKAVGAKQCPGCGIGVQRDFGCVHMVCPNGHQFCFTCLHFWGSCHCPLIPEAEIQEILGE
;
A
#
# COMPACT_ATOMS: atom_id res chain seq x y z
N MET A 1 -12.69 -4.94 -22.64
CA MET A 1 -11.95 -5.55 -21.53
C MET A 1 -12.59 -5.25 -20.17
N CYS A 2 -12.82 -4.00 -19.78
CA CYS A 2 -13.36 -3.66 -18.45
C CYS A 2 -14.71 -4.31 -18.10
N ARG A 3 -15.67 -4.39 -19.04
CA ARG A 3 -16.96 -5.06 -18.79
C ARG A 3 -16.86 -6.57 -18.56
N LEU A 4 -15.79 -7.23 -19.04
CA LEU A 4 -15.58 -8.67 -18.78
C LEU A 4 -15.31 -8.92 -17.30
N ALA A 5 -14.61 -8.01 -16.61
CA ALA A 5 -14.36 -8.12 -15.18
C ALA A 5 -15.63 -8.02 -14.32
N LEU A 6 -16.75 -7.54 -14.88
CA LEU A 6 -18.04 -7.57 -14.20
C LEU A 6 -18.69 -8.96 -14.18
N GLY A 7 -18.24 -9.86 -15.07
CA GLY A 7 -18.70 -11.24 -15.16
C GLY A 7 -17.78 -12.24 -14.46
N ASP A 8 -16.51 -11.88 -14.28
CA ASP A 8 -15.50 -12.74 -13.68
C ASP A 8 -14.78 -12.05 -12.51
N ARG A 9 -15.00 -12.57 -11.29
CA ARG A 9 -14.41 -12.07 -10.05
C ARG A 9 -12.88 -12.21 -10.03
N ALA A 10 -12.29 -13.09 -10.85
CA ALA A 10 -10.84 -13.24 -10.93
C ALA A 10 -10.14 -12.06 -11.64
N LEU A 11 -10.88 -11.31 -12.46
CA LEU A 11 -10.36 -10.16 -13.22
C LEU A 11 -10.49 -8.83 -12.45
N VAL A 12 -10.96 -8.87 -11.20
CA VAL A 12 -11.08 -7.72 -10.29
C VAL A 12 -10.03 -7.85 -9.17
N PRO A 13 -9.26 -6.80 -8.88
CA PRO A 13 -9.27 -5.48 -9.51
C PRO A 13 -8.69 -5.52 -10.93
N LEU A 14 -9.13 -4.60 -11.79
CA LEU A 14 -8.62 -4.50 -13.15
C LEU A 14 -7.14 -4.13 -13.10
N ARG A 15 -6.29 -4.96 -13.71
CA ARG A 15 -4.85 -4.72 -13.79
C ARG A 15 -4.41 -4.48 -15.23
N CYS A 16 -3.52 -3.50 -15.43
CA CYS A 16 -2.78 -3.30 -16.66
C CYS A 16 -1.29 -3.40 -16.35
N CYS A 17 -0.52 -4.16 -17.13
CA CYS A 17 0.92 -4.32 -16.90
C CYS A 17 1.31 -4.74 -15.47
N LYS A 18 0.50 -5.60 -14.83
CA LYS A 18 0.66 -6.09 -13.44
C LYS A 18 0.41 -5.07 -12.33
N LYS A 19 -0.10 -3.86 -12.64
CA LYS A 19 -0.56 -2.88 -11.65
C LYS A 19 -2.07 -2.70 -11.70
N GLU A 20 -2.69 -2.46 -10.56
CA GLU A 20 -4.07 -1.99 -10.49
C GLU A 20 -4.27 -0.70 -11.28
N MET A 21 -5.35 -0.68 -12.06
CA MET A 21 -5.74 0.51 -12.78
C MET A 21 -6.30 1.55 -11.82
N PRO A 22 -5.95 2.83 -11.99
CA PRO A 22 -6.56 3.91 -11.22
C PRO A 22 -8.08 3.89 -11.32
N VAL A 23 -8.75 4.16 -10.20
CA VAL A 23 -10.21 4.05 -10.08
C VAL A 23 -10.93 4.98 -11.07
N ASP A 24 -10.38 6.17 -11.33
CA ASP A 24 -10.95 7.12 -12.29
C ASP A 24 -10.95 6.57 -13.72
N TYR A 25 -9.87 5.92 -14.14
CA TYR A 25 -9.78 5.28 -15.46
C TYR A 25 -10.79 4.13 -15.60
N VAL A 26 -10.97 3.35 -14.53
CA VAL A 26 -11.97 2.28 -14.52
C VAL A 26 -13.38 2.85 -14.63
N ARG A 27 -13.68 3.95 -13.91
CA ARG A 27 -14.97 4.64 -13.98
C ARG A 27 -15.27 5.16 -15.39
N GLU A 28 -14.29 5.79 -16.04
CA GLU A 28 -14.42 6.29 -17.41
C GLU A 28 -14.61 5.16 -18.44
N ALA A 29 -13.94 4.02 -18.23
CA ALA A 29 -14.03 2.87 -19.13
C ALA A 29 -15.33 2.05 -18.97
N LEU A 30 -16.01 2.16 -17.82
CA LEU A 30 -17.27 1.47 -17.52
C LEU A 30 -18.47 2.39 -17.76
N THR A 31 -18.85 2.54 -19.03
CA THR A 31 -19.91 3.47 -19.47
C THR A 31 -21.34 2.94 -19.31
N GLY A 32 -21.52 1.67 -18.94
CA GLY A 32 -22.85 1.08 -18.78
C GLY A 32 -23.57 1.52 -17.49
N PRO A 33 -24.92 1.58 -17.50
CA PRO A 33 -25.68 1.94 -16.31
C PRO A 33 -25.45 0.94 -15.18
N GLY A 34 -24.90 1.42 -14.06
CA GLY A 34 -24.62 0.59 -12.88
C GLY A 34 -23.37 -0.30 -12.96
N ASP A 35 -22.63 -0.28 -14.07
CA ASP A 35 -21.42 -1.09 -14.25
C ASP A 35 -20.34 -0.73 -13.20
N TYR A 36 -20.10 0.57 -12.99
CA TYR A 36 -19.13 1.03 -12.01
C TYR A 36 -19.53 0.66 -10.57
N ALA A 37 -20.81 0.81 -10.22
CA ALA A 37 -21.32 0.40 -8.91
C ALA A 37 -21.16 -1.12 -8.68
N LYS A 38 -21.35 -1.93 -9.74
CA LYS A 38 -21.10 -3.37 -9.68
C LYS A 38 -19.60 -3.65 -9.51
N TYR A 39 -18.74 -2.96 -10.24
CA TYR A 39 -17.29 -3.08 -10.11
C TYR A 39 -16.82 -2.74 -8.69
N GLN A 40 -17.29 -1.63 -8.11
CA GLN A 40 -16.97 -1.21 -6.75
C GLN A 40 -17.30 -2.30 -5.73
N LYS A 41 -18.48 -2.92 -5.83
CA LYS A 41 -18.86 -4.05 -4.96
C LYS A 41 -17.88 -5.21 -5.11
N LEU A 42 -17.57 -5.62 -6.34
CA LEU A 42 -16.63 -6.72 -6.60
C LEU A 42 -15.22 -6.42 -6.08
N ALA A 43 -14.78 -5.17 -6.17
CA ALA A 43 -13.48 -4.73 -5.68
C ALA A 43 -13.42 -4.74 -4.14
N MET A 44 -14.49 -4.28 -3.46
CA MET A 44 -14.58 -4.28 -2.00
C MET A 44 -14.65 -5.68 -1.39
N GLU A 45 -15.14 -6.67 -2.13
CA GLU A 45 -15.17 -8.07 -1.68
C GLU A 45 -13.78 -8.74 -1.67
N LYS A 46 -12.76 -8.12 -2.27
CA LYS A 46 -11.40 -8.66 -2.31
C LYS A 46 -10.64 -8.38 -1.02
N ASP A 47 -9.67 -9.26 -0.74
CA ASP A 47 -8.74 -9.03 0.35
C ASP A 47 -7.96 -7.73 0.07
N TRP A 48 -8.10 -6.74 0.93
CA TRP A 48 -7.41 -5.47 0.78
C TRP A 48 -5.88 -5.65 0.75
N LYS A 49 -5.36 -6.76 1.30
CA LYS A 49 -3.93 -7.10 1.29
C LYS A 49 -3.36 -7.38 -0.09
N VAL A 50 -4.20 -7.61 -1.10
CA VAL A 50 -3.75 -7.80 -2.49
C VAL A 50 -3.79 -6.52 -3.32
N SER A 51 -4.17 -5.39 -2.71
CA SER A 51 -4.17 -4.11 -3.42
C SER A 51 -2.73 -3.61 -3.63
N ASP A 52 -2.40 -3.29 -4.88
CA ASP A 52 -1.19 -2.60 -5.31
C ASP A 52 -1.48 -1.23 -5.94
N LEU A 53 -2.68 -0.67 -5.66
CA LEU A 53 -3.06 0.65 -6.13
C LEU A 53 -2.08 1.71 -5.62
N ASP A 54 -1.52 2.49 -6.54
CA ASP A 54 -0.66 3.62 -6.17
C ASP A 54 -1.48 4.63 -5.35
N SER A 55 -0.99 4.96 -4.16
CA SER A 55 -1.67 5.88 -3.23
C SER A 55 -1.75 7.30 -3.78
N ASP A 56 -2.86 7.99 -3.53
CA ASP A 56 -3.02 9.40 -3.87
C ASP A 56 -2.26 10.34 -2.91
N VAL A 57 -2.22 11.62 -3.28
CA VAL A 57 -1.50 12.67 -2.54
C VAL A 57 -2.09 12.88 -1.14
N GLU A 58 -3.42 12.77 -1.00
CA GLU A 58 -4.14 12.98 0.27
C GLU A 58 -3.81 11.86 1.27
N TYR A 59 -3.76 10.61 0.81
CA TYR A 59 -3.35 9.47 1.61
C TYR A 59 -1.89 9.60 2.05
N THR A 60 -0.97 9.93 1.13
CA THR A 60 0.44 10.16 1.47
C THR A 60 0.60 11.26 2.53
N ALA A 61 -0.19 12.34 2.46
CA ALA A 61 -0.18 13.40 3.46
C ALA A 61 -0.67 12.90 4.83
N THR A 62 -1.74 12.10 4.84
CA THR A 62 -2.30 11.50 6.07
C THR A 62 -1.32 10.58 6.76
N VAL A 63 -0.66 9.69 5.99
CA VAL A 63 0.37 8.78 6.51
C VAL A 63 1.53 9.55 7.15
N LYS A 64 1.99 10.62 6.50
CA LYS A 64 3.06 11.48 7.06
C LYS A 64 2.62 12.20 8.32
N ALA A 65 1.37 12.68 8.39
CA ALA A 65 0.85 13.42 9.53
C ALA A 65 0.82 12.58 10.83
N VAL A 66 0.61 11.27 10.71
CA VAL A 66 0.63 10.34 11.86
C VAL A 66 2.02 9.77 12.16
N GLY A 67 3.08 10.26 11.50
CA GLY A 67 4.45 9.77 11.66
C GLY A 67 4.69 8.37 11.06
N ALA A 68 3.73 7.85 10.28
CA ALA A 68 3.88 6.60 9.57
C ALA A 68 4.65 6.81 8.26
N LYS A 69 5.08 5.70 7.65
CA LYS A 69 5.77 5.70 6.36
C LYS A 69 5.14 4.69 5.41
N GLN A 70 5.18 5.00 4.12
CA GLN A 70 4.60 4.13 3.10
C GLN A 70 5.55 2.99 2.74
N CYS A 71 5.00 1.78 2.63
CA CYS A 71 5.72 0.61 2.15
C CYS A 71 6.22 0.86 0.70
N PRO A 72 7.51 0.62 0.39
CA PRO A 72 8.04 0.82 -0.96
C PRO A 72 7.50 -0.17 -2.00
N GLY A 73 6.89 -1.28 -1.56
CA GLY A 73 6.33 -2.31 -2.44
C GLY A 73 4.88 -2.05 -2.83
N CYS A 74 4.03 -1.67 -1.88
CA CYS A 74 2.58 -1.55 -2.11
C CYS A 74 1.96 -0.21 -1.64
N GLY A 75 2.75 0.73 -1.12
CA GLY A 75 2.26 2.06 -0.77
C GLY A 75 1.45 2.16 0.53
N ILE A 76 1.07 1.06 1.19
CA ILE A 76 0.32 1.15 2.45
C ILE A 76 1.15 1.84 3.55
N GLY A 77 0.49 2.71 4.30
CA GLY A 77 1.05 3.34 5.49
C GLY A 77 1.31 2.31 6.60
N VAL A 78 2.54 2.31 7.11
CA VAL A 78 2.98 1.47 8.22
C VAL A 78 3.54 2.39 9.29
N GLN A 79 3.04 2.23 10.51
CA GLN A 79 3.56 2.92 11.69
C GLN A 79 4.46 1.97 12.46
N ARG A 80 5.56 2.49 13.01
CA ARG A 80 6.43 1.77 13.94
C ARG A 80 6.19 2.33 15.33
N ASP A 81 5.68 1.51 16.23
CA ASP A 81 5.46 1.90 17.62
C ASP A 81 6.78 1.79 18.41
N PHE A 82 7.44 0.63 18.38
CA PHE A 82 8.70 0.35 19.08
C PHE A 82 9.54 -0.70 18.34
N GLY A 83 10.80 -0.86 18.74
CA GLY A 83 11.69 -1.92 18.25
C GLY A 83 12.57 -1.48 17.07
N CYS A 84 13.18 -2.46 16.41
CA CYS A 84 14.15 -2.19 15.34
C CYS A 84 13.50 -1.62 14.07
N VAL A 85 14.33 -1.08 13.19
CA VAL A 85 13.88 -0.48 11.92
C VAL A 85 13.45 -1.52 10.87
N HIS A 86 13.52 -2.82 11.17
CA HIS A 86 12.97 -3.87 10.30
C HIS A 86 11.45 -3.89 10.41
N MET A 87 10.76 -3.55 9.32
CA MET A 87 9.30 -3.55 9.28
C MET A 87 8.79 -4.55 8.26
N VAL A 88 7.64 -5.17 8.59
CA VAL A 88 6.88 -6.03 7.69
C VAL A 88 5.50 -5.42 7.49
N CYS A 89 5.21 -5.05 6.24
CA CYS A 89 3.91 -4.57 5.82
C CYS A 89 2.83 -5.67 5.95
N PRO A 90 1.53 -5.34 6.12
CA PRO A 90 0.44 -6.33 6.09
C PRO A 90 0.38 -7.21 4.84
N ASN A 91 0.97 -6.76 3.73
CA ASN A 91 1.09 -7.51 2.47
C ASN A 91 2.34 -8.42 2.43
N GLY A 92 3.14 -8.46 3.50
CA GLY A 92 4.32 -9.31 3.64
C GLY A 92 5.65 -8.69 3.15
N HIS A 93 5.63 -7.49 2.58
CA HIS A 93 6.86 -6.79 2.17
C HIS A 93 7.71 -6.41 3.38
N GLN A 94 9.00 -6.74 3.34
CA GLN A 94 9.96 -6.38 4.38
C GLN A 94 10.82 -5.20 3.91
N PHE A 95 10.92 -4.16 4.75
CA PHE A 95 11.65 -2.94 4.41
C PHE A 95 12.26 -2.28 5.64
N CYS A 96 13.22 -1.39 5.42
CA CYS A 96 13.81 -0.56 6.46
C CYS A 96 12.94 0.67 6.71
N PHE A 97 12.49 0.88 7.95
CA PHE A 97 11.69 2.03 8.33
C PHE A 97 12.46 3.35 8.19
N THR A 98 13.79 3.35 8.28
CA THR A 98 14.60 4.57 8.16
C THR A 98 14.62 5.09 6.73
N CYS A 99 15.08 4.26 5.78
CA CYS A 99 15.35 4.66 4.39
C CYS A 99 14.30 4.19 3.37
N LEU A 100 13.34 3.36 3.78
CA LEU A 100 12.29 2.79 2.92
C LEU A 100 12.80 1.93 1.76
N HIS A 101 14.01 1.39 1.86
CA HIS A 101 14.49 0.38 0.93
C HIS A 101 14.09 -1.03 1.38
N PHE A 102 14.07 -1.99 0.45
CA PHE A 102 13.82 -3.40 0.76
C PHE A 102 14.82 -3.91 1.80
N TRP A 103 14.34 -4.73 2.74
CA TRP A 103 15.16 -5.20 3.85
C TRP A 103 16.44 -5.91 3.36
N GLY A 104 17.57 -5.65 4.03
CA GLY A 104 18.88 -6.20 3.66
C GLY A 104 19.60 -5.47 2.52
N SER A 105 18.98 -4.46 1.89
CA SER A 105 19.63 -3.64 0.84
C SER A 105 20.26 -2.33 1.35
N CYS A 106 20.20 -2.08 2.67
CA CYS A 106 20.73 -0.88 3.31
C CYS A 106 21.60 -1.21 4.52
N HIS A 107 22.46 -0.28 4.91
CA HIS A 107 23.33 -0.37 6.09
C HIS A 107 22.82 0.52 7.26
N CYS A 108 21.52 0.78 7.32
CA CYS A 108 20.95 1.56 8.40
C CYS A 108 21.11 0.82 9.74
N PRO A 109 21.38 1.53 10.85
CA PRO A 109 21.45 0.91 12.17
C PRO A 109 20.10 0.28 12.52
N LEU A 110 20.14 -0.89 13.20
CA LEU A 110 18.93 -1.62 13.58
C LEU A 110 18.06 -0.81 14.55
N ILE A 111 18.68 -0.03 15.42
CA ILE A 111 18.03 0.92 16.32
C ILE A 111 18.75 2.24 16.11
N PRO A 112 18.04 3.34 15.75
CA PRO A 112 18.66 4.65 15.61
C PRO A 112 19.33 5.11 16.91
N GLU A 113 20.47 5.77 16.82
CA GLU A 113 21.29 6.16 17.97
C GLU A 113 20.53 7.05 18.97
N ALA A 114 19.64 7.92 18.47
CA ALA A 114 18.78 8.74 19.31
C ALA A 114 17.84 7.91 20.21
N GLU A 115 17.30 6.81 19.69
CA GLU A 115 16.44 5.91 20.47
C GLU A 115 17.25 5.06 21.45
N ILE A 116 18.50 4.72 21.10
CA ILE A 116 19.40 4.02 22.02
C ILE A 116 19.65 4.87 23.27
N GLN A 117 19.90 6.17 23.10
CA GLN A 117 20.11 7.09 24.23
C GLN A 117 18.88 7.16 25.15
N GLU A 118 17.68 7.29 24.57
CA GLU A 118 16.43 7.27 25.33
C GLU A 118 16.21 5.95 26.10
N ILE A 119 16.56 4.80 25.50
CA ILE A 119 16.45 3.49 26.16
C ILE A 119 17.46 3.33 27.30
N LEU A 120 18.68 3.86 27.13
CA LEU A 120 19.76 3.77 28.12
C LEU A 120 19.64 4.81 29.24
N GLY A 121 18.77 5.82 29.09
CA GLY A 121 18.51 6.83 30.12
C GLY A 121 19.67 7.81 30.34
N GLU A 122 20.45 8.06 29.28
CA GLU A 122 21.55 9.05 29.26
C GLU A 122 21.09 10.42 28.75
#